data_AF-A0A263DP60-F1
#
_entry.id   AF-A0A263DP60-F1
#
_cell.length_a   1.000
_cell.length_b   1.000
_cell.length_c   1.000
_cell.angle_alpha   90.00
_cell.angle_beta   90.00
_cell.angle_gamma   90.00
#
_symmetry.space_group_name_H-M   'P 1'
#
loop_
_entity.id
_entity.type
_entity.pdbx_description
1 polymer ?
#
loop_
_entity_poly.entity_id
_entity_poly.type
_entity_poly.pdbx_seq_one_letter_code
_entity_poly.pdbx_strand_id
1 'polypeptide(L)'
;MSWFNERTNGMPDLGQGPGWTSASWRRAPRKKVPVDKLVSTNLGGYLSQRRADQYARKGVGADVYVVEHQGRYYLADGHHRAVAAMMRGEKTIAARVKRAGDR
;
A
#
# COMPACT_ATOMS: atom_id res chain seq x y z
N MET A 1 -28.81 5.96 9.52
CA MET A 1 -28.28 5.70 8.16
C MET A 1 -26.81 5.32 8.30
N SER A 2 -26.52 4.02 8.22
CA SER A 2 -25.18 3.48 8.47
C SER A 2 -24.35 3.51 7.19
N TRP A 3 -23.25 4.26 7.21
CA TRP A 3 -22.30 4.42 6.11
C TRP A 3 -21.14 3.42 6.17
N PHE A 4 -21.24 2.37 7.01
CA PHE A 4 -20.16 1.43 7.24
C PHE A 4 -20.50 0.06 6.65
N ASN A 5 -19.74 -0.34 5.63
CA ASN A 5 -19.70 -1.70 5.09
C ASN A 5 -18.36 -2.33 5.53
N GLU A 6 -18.44 -3.43 6.27
CA GLU A 6 -17.31 -4.22 6.80
C GLU A 6 -16.35 -4.77 5.71
N ARG A 7 -16.69 -4.65 4.42
CA ARG A 7 -15.89 -5.19 3.32
C ARG A 7 -14.64 -4.39 2.95
N THR A 8 -14.42 -3.19 3.50
CA THR A 8 -13.34 -2.31 3.00
C THR A 8 -12.33 -1.79 4.04
N ASN A 9 -12.49 -2.09 5.34
CA ASN A 9 -11.53 -1.74 6.41
C ASN A 9 -10.89 -0.33 6.27
N GLY A 10 -11.69 0.68 5.92
CA GLY A 10 -11.22 2.07 5.81
C GLY A 10 -10.55 2.46 4.50
N MET A 11 -10.40 1.54 3.55
CA MET A 11 -10.08 1.92 2.18
C MET A 11 -11.37 2.38 1.49
N PRO A 12 -11.42 3.54 0.83
CA PRO A 12 -12.52 3.80 -0.09
C PRO A 12 -12.57 2.65 -1.11
N ASP A 13 -13.77 2.21 -1.51
CA ASP A 13 -13.91 1.28 -2.63
C ASP A 13 -13.48 2.00 -3.91
N LEU A 14 -12.16 2.01 -4.14
CA LEU A 14 -11.51 2.63 -5.29
C LEU A 14 -11.56 1.73 -6.53
N GLY A 15 -12.42 0.69 -6.51
CA GLY A 15 -12.49 -0.32 -7.56
C GLY A 15 -11.51 -1.46 -7.35
N GLN A 16 -11.33 -1.96 -6.12
CA GLN A 16 -10.69 -3.27 -5.87
C GLN A 16 -11.48 -4.47 -6.42
N GLY A 17 -12.40 -4.23 -7.37
CA GLY A 17 -13.22 -5.24 -8.02
C GLY A 17 -12.38 -6.34 -8.69
N PRO A 18 -13.04 -7.29 -9.37
CA PRO A 18 -12.45 -8.57 -9.81
C PRO A 18 -11.22 -8.48 -10.74
N GLY A 19 -10.81 -7.30 -11.19
CA GLY A 19 -9.65 -7.08 -12.09
C GLY A 19 -8.27 -6.97 -11.43
N TRP A 20 -8.18 -6.86 -10.09
CA TRP A 20 -6.91 -6.58 -9.42
C TRP A 20 -6.19 -7.83 -8.90
N THR A 21 -5.83 -8.72 -9.83
CA THR A 21 -5.04 -9.94 -9.55
C THR A 21 -3.56 -9.64 -9.23
N SER A 22 -2.87 -10.55 -8.55
CA SER A 22 -1.41 -10.45 -8.33
C SER A 22 -0.62 -10.27 -9.64
N ALA A 23 -1.07 -10.88 -10.73
CA ALA A 23 -0.46 -10.71 -12.05
C ALA A 23 -0.66 -9.28 -12.59
N SER A 24 -1.84 -8.69 -12.39
CA SER A 24 -2.11 -7.30 -12.78
C SER A 24 -1.25 -6.30 -11.98
N TRP A 25 -1.04 -6.53 -10.68
CA TRP A 25 -0.16 -5.72 -9.84
C TRP A 25 1.31 -5.78 -10.27
N ARG A 26 1.79 -6.96 -10.68
CA ARG A 26 3.16 -7.10 -11.23
C ARG A 26 3.36 -6.32 -12.54
N ARG A 27 2.30 -6.16 -13.33
CA ARG A 27 2.32 -5.37 -14.58
C ARG A 27 2.08 -3.88 -14.36
N ALA A 28 1.58 -3.47 -13.20
CA ALA A 28 1.33 -2.07 -12.91
C ALA A 28 2.64 -1.25 -12.97
N PRO A 29 2.59 0.01 -13.42
CA PRO A 29 3.75 0.88 -13.47
C PRO A 29 4.47 0.95 -12.13
N ARG A 30 5.81 0.85 -12.16
CA ARG A 30 6.65 0.98 -10.98
C ARG A 30 7.05 2.45 -10.81
N LYS A 31 6.83 3.01 -9.62
CA LYS A 31 7.20 4.39 -9.28
C LYS A 31 7.87 4.43 -7.91
N LYS A 32 8.72 5.45 -7.69
CA LYS A 32 9.13 5.83 -6.33
C LYS A 32 8.07 6.76 -5.77
N VAL A 33 7.44 6.37 -4.67
CA VAL A 33 6.43 7.17 -3.98
C VAL A 33 6.99 7.72 -2.68
N PRO A 34 6.70 8.98 -2.30
CA PRO A 34 7.09 9.52 -1.01
C PRO A 34 6.47 8.72 0.12
N VAL A 35 7.30 8.30 1.08
CA VAL A 35 6.88 7.42 2.17
C VAL A 35 5.90 8.12 3.11
N ASP A 36 6.09 9.43 3.31
CA ASP A 36 5.25 10.32 4.13
C ASP A 36 3.87 10.60 3.51
N LYS A 37 3.68 10.32 2.23
CA LYS A 37 2.39 10.49 1.52
C LYS A 37 1.57 9.20 1.43
N LEU A 38 2.04 8.11 2.03
CA LEU A 38 1.31 6.86 2.07
C LEU A 38 0.16 6.93 3.09
N VAL A 39 -1.05 6.68 2.61
CA VAL A 39 -2.23 6.51 3.44
C VAL A 39 -2.35 5.03 3.76
N SER A 40 -2.16 4.67 5.03
CA SER A 40 -2.38 3.30 5.50
C SER A 40 -3.86 2.95 5.37
N THR A 41 -4.16 1.82 4.72
CA THR A 41 -5.53 1.29 4.62
C THR A 41 -5.76 0.15 5.61
N ASN A 42 -4.79 -0.08 6.52
CA ASN A 42 -4.84 -1.13 7.52
C ASN A 42 -5.58 -0.65 8.79
N LEU A 43 -6.88 -0.31 8.68
CA LEU A 43 -7.68 0.00 9.87
C LEU A 43 -8.11 -1.31 10.56
N GLY A 44 -7.37 -1.69 11.61
CA GLY A 44 -7.64 -2.87 12.44
C GLY A 44 -6.86 -4.14 12.07
N GLY A 45 -6.03 -4.12 11.02
CA GLY A 45 -5.30 -5.31 10.58
C GLY A 45 -3.87 -5.45 11.15
N TYR A 46 -3.26 -6.60 10.84
CA TYR A 46 -2.00 -7.08 11.41
C TYR A 46 -0.77 -6.23 10.98
N LEU A 47 -0.43 -5.23 11.79
CA LEU A 47 0.89 -4.59 11.80
C LEU A 47 1.68 -5.13 13.00
N SER A 48 2.95 -5.47 12.80
CA SER A 48 3.78 -6.09 13.85
C SER A 48 5.17 -5.49 13.81
N GLN A 49 5.62 -4.97 14.96
CA GLN A 49 6.96 -4.41 15.11
C GLN A 49 8.03 -5.43 14.72
N ARG A 50 7.93 -6.67 15.24
CA ARG A 50 8.87 -7.76 14.92
C ARG A 50 9.01 -8.00 13.41
N ARG A 51 7.91 -7.98 12.65
CA ARG A 51 7.98 -8.13 11.18
C ARG A 51 8.55 -6.89 10.51
N ALA A 52 8.20 -5.69 10.97
CA ALA A 52 8.79 -4.45 10.45
C ALA A 52 10.31 -4.43 10.66
N ASP A 53 10.81 -4.82 11.85
CA ASP A 53 12.24 -4.92 12.14
C ASP A 53 12.95 -5.93 11.23
N GLN A 54 12.32 -7.08 10.96
CA GLN A 54 12.87 -8.06 10.03
C GLN A 54 13.01 -7.47 8.61
N TYR A 55 12.00 -6.73 8.14
CA TYR A 55 12.11 -6.04 6.84
C TYR A 55 13.12 -4.90 6.87
N ALA A 56 13.25 -4.18 8.00
CA ALA A 56 14.23 -3.11 8.16
C ALA A 56 15.66 -3.67 7.99
N ARG A 57 15.97 -4.82 8.61
CA ARG A 57 17.27 -5.48 8.53
C ARG A 57 17.59 -6.09 7.16
N LYS A 58 16.58 -6.54 6.41
CA LYS A 58 16.77 -7.17 5.09
C LYS A 58 17.13 -6.18 3.96
N GLY A 59 17.05 -4.87 4.20
CA GLY A 59 17.32 -3.84 3.19
C GLY A 59 16.14 -3.59 2.24
N VAL A 60 16.43 -3.26 0.97
CA VAL A 60 15.41 -2.91 -0.04
C VAL A 60 14.54 -4.13 -0.34
N GLY A 61 13.36 -4.18 0.29
CA GLY A 61 12.37 -5.23 0.08
C GLY A 61 11.63 -5.10 -1.26
N ALA A 62 10.83 -6.11 -1.59
CA ALA A 62 9.95 -6.09 -2.76
C ALA A 62 9.02 -4.86 -2.77
N ASP A 63 8.56 -4.47 -3.96
CA ASP A 63 7.69 -3.29 -4.16
C ASP A 63 6.43 -3.34 -3.28
N VAL A 64 6.03 -2.20 -2.72
CA VAL A 64 4.70 -2.05 -2.11
C VAL A 64 3.64 -1.85 -3.20
N TYR A 65 2.38 -2.12 -2.89
CA TYR A 65 1.28 -1.92 -3.84
C TYR A 65 0.42 -0.76 -3.38
N VAL A 66 0.22 0.22 -4.26
CA VAL A 66 -0.53 1.43 -3.94
C VAL A 66 -1.57 1.75 -5.00
N VAL A 67 -2.66 2.34 -4.55
CA VAL A 67 -3.67 2.96 -5.41
C VAL A 67 -3.49 4.47 -5.36
N GLU A 68 -3.29 5.07 -6.52
CA GLU A 68 -3.30 6.52 -6.71
C GLU A 68 -4.76 6.98 -6.93
N HIS A 69 -5.27 7.82 -6.04
CA HIS A 69 -6.59 8.42 -6.16
C HIS A 69 -6.59 9.84 -5.60
N GLN A 70 -7.10 10.80 -6.37
CA GLN A 70 -7.17 12.22 -5.99
C GLN A 70 -5.83 12.78 -5.44
N GLY A 71 -4.72 12.40 -6.08
CA GLY A 71 -3.37 12.83 -5.69
C GLY A 71 -2.82 12.20 -4.40
N ARG A 72 -3.50 11.19 -3.84
CA ARG A 72 -3.09 10.45 -2.65
C ARG A 72 -2.70 9.02 -3.01
N TYR A 73 -1.78 8.44 -2.23
CA TYR A 73 -1.32 7.06 -2.39
C TYR A 73 -1.85 6.19 -1.26
N TYR A 74 -2.83 5.34 -1.55
CA TYR A 74 -3.42 4.41 -0.59
C TYR A 74 -2.68 3.08 -0.64
N LEU A 75 -2.15 2.63 0.49
CA LEU A 75 -1.30 1.44 0.57
C LEU A 75 -2.16 0.17 0.60
N ALA A 76 -2.29 -0.50 -0.55
CA ALA A 76 -3.09 -1.72 -0.67
C ALA A 76 -2.38 -2.96 -0.07
N ASP A 77 -1.06 -3.07 -0.26
CA ASP A 77 -0.24 -4.14 0.34
C ASP A 77 1.19 -3.67 0.62
N GLY A 78 1.85 -4.33 1.57
CA GLY A 78 3.24 -4.06 1.92
C GLY A 78 3.42 -3.13 3.13
N HIS A 79 2.44 -3.06 4.02
CA HIS A 79 2.46 -2.23 5.24
C HIS A 79 3.74 -2.37 6.08
N HIS A 80 4.21 -3.60 6.39
CA HIS A 80 5.47 -3.78 7.13
C HIS A 80 6.71 -3.27 6.36
N ARG A 81 6.68 -3.31 5.03
CA ARG A 81 7.76 -2.80 4.18
C ARG A 81 7.78 -1.28 4.12
N ALA A 82 6.60 -0.65 4.07
CA ALA A 82 6.46 0.80 4.18
C ALA A 82 6.97 1.30 5.54
N VAL A 83 6.58 0.65 6.64
CA VAL A 83 7.09 0.96 7.98
C VAL A 83 8.59 0.74 8.08
N ALA A 84 9.12 -0.36 7.53
CA ALA A 84 10.56 -0.61 7.51
C ALA A 84 11.34 0.49 6.75
N ALA A 85 10.81 1.00 5.64
CA ALA A 85 11.40 2.12 4.91
C ALA A 85 11.40 3.41 5.76
N MET A 86 10.31 3.69 6.47
CA MET A 86 10.25 4.79 7.45
C MET A 86 11.32 4.64 8.53
N MET A 87 11.45 3.45 9.12
CA MET A 87 12.44 3.16 10.17
C MET A 87 13.88 3.33 9.69
N ARG A 88 14.15 3.03 8.41
CA ARG A 88 15.47 3.25 7.78
C ARG A 88 15.73 4.71 7.39
N GLY A 89 14.77 5.61 7.56
CA GLY A 89 14.89 7.02 7.18
C GLY A 89 14.77 7.28 5.67
N GLU A 90 14.20 6.33 4.91
CA GLU A 90 14.02 6.49 3.47
C GLU A 90 12.96 7.56 3.16
N LYS A 91 13.23 8.39 2.16
CA LYS A 91 12.27 9.41 1.69
C LYS A 91 11.26 8.86 0.68
N THR A 92 11.65 7.82 -0.04
CA THR A 92 10.82 7.20 -1.08
C THR A 92 10.90 5.69 -1.02
N ILE A 93 9.80 5.01 -1.35
CA ILE A 93 9.74 3.56 -1.48
C ILE A 93 9.32 3.17 -2.90
N ALA A 94 9.84 2.04 -3.41
CA ALA A 94 9.41 1.49 -4.70
C ALA A 94 8.01 0.90 -4.57
N ALA A 95 7.10 1.34 -5.44
CA ALA A 95 5.71 0.92 -5.45
C ALA A 95 5.22 0.54 -6.85
N ARG A 96 4.31 -0.43 -6.91
CA ARG A 96 3.44 -0.66 -8.07
C ARG A 96 2.18 0.17 -7.90
N VAL A 97 1.91 1.03 -8.86
CA VAL A 97 0.86 2.05 -8.76
C VAL A 97 -0.24 1.73 -9.75
N LYS A 98 -1.47 1.57 -9.24
CA LYS A 98 -2.69 1.58 -10.06
C LYS A 98 -3.45 2.88 -9.84
N ARG A 99 -4.18 3.38 -10.84
CA ARG A 99 -5.09 4.51 -10.62
C ARG A 99 -6.48 4.00 -10.33
N ALA A 100 -7.18 4.66 -9.42
CA ALA A 100 -8.59 4.38 -9.21
C ALA A 100 -9.36 4.62 -10.52
N GLY A 101 -10.15 3.63 -10.95
CA GLY A 101 -10.85 3.66 -12.23
C GLY A 101 -10.15 2.90 -13.37
N ASP A 102 -8.90 2.47 -13.19
CA ASP A 102 -8.24 1.53 -14.11
C ASP A 102 -8.90 0.14 -13.94
N ARG A 103 -9.88 -0.17 -14.80
CA ARG A 103 -10.51 -1.49 -14.91
C ARG A 103 -9.73 -2.39 -15.87
#